data_AF-A0A501X0D9-F1
#
_entry.id   AF-A0A501X0D9-F1
#
_cell.length_a   1.000
_cell.length_b   1.000
_cell.length_c   1.000
_cell.angle_alpha   90.00
_cell.angle_beta   90.00
_cell.angle_gamma   90.00
#
_symmetry.space_group_name_H-M   'P 1'
#
loop_
_entity.id
_entity.type
_entity.pdbx_description
1 polymer ?
#
loop_
_entity_poly.entity_id
_entity_poly.type
_entity_poly.pdbx_seq_one_letter_code
_entity_poly.pdbx_strand_id
1 'polypeptide(L)' 'MDLKDIRAHAKEDLRRGLSVPLEDRVIGALVAMPFAGFLGIWWNALTWWPNMLTFALTVLVWLPMAAWVAGHLDRANAA' A
#
# COMPACT_ATOMS: atom_id res chain seq x y z
N MET A 1 -4.41 22.58 0.65
CA MET A 1 -3.60 21.49 1.23
C MET A 1 -2.29 21.47 0.48
N ASP A 2 -1.17 21.73 1.16
CA ASP A 2 0.16 21.76 0.54
C ASP A 2 0.68 20.34 0.29
N LEU A 3 1.59 20.16 -0.67
CA LEU A 3 2.28 18.88 -0.91
C LEU A 3 3.01 18.38 0.33
N LYS A 4 3.50 19.31 1.16
CA LYS A 4 4.12 18.98 2.46
C LYS A 4 3.12 18.36 3.43
N ASP A 5 1.89 18.87 3.47
CA ASP A 5 0.82 18.35 4.32
C ASP A 5 0.40 16.95 3.87
N ILE A 6 0.22 16.75 2.55
CA ILE A 6 -0.10 15.43 1.96
C ILE A 6 0.97 14.41 2.36
N ARG A 7 2.26 14.77 2.22
CA ARG A 7 3.36 13.89 2.59
C ARG A 7 3.37 13.58 4.09
N ALA A 8 3.11 14.58 4.94
CA ALA A 8 3.08 14.39 6.38
C ALA A 8 1.96 13.42 6.78
N HIS A 9 0.75 13.63 6.26
CA HIS A 9 -0.40 12.76 6.51
C HIS A 9 -0.19 11.34 6.00
N ALA A 10 0.41 11.18 4.81
CA ALA A 10 0.71 9.86 4.26
C ALA A 10 1.74 9.10 5.11
N LYS A 11 2.77 9.79 5.61
CA LYS A 11 3.76 9.20 6.52
C LYS A 11 3.14 8.78 7.84
N GLU A 12 2.23 9.59 8.37
CA GLU A 12 1.50 9.30 9.61
C GLU A 12 0.56 8.10 9.44
N ASP A 13 -0.18 8.02 8.32
CA ASP A 13 -1.01 6.86 7.97
C ASP A 13 -0.19 5.59 7.88
N LEU A 14 0.97 5.64 7.21
CA LEU A 14 1.86 4.48 7.11
C LEU A 14 2.33 4.02 8.49
N ARG A 15 2.75 4.96 9.36
CA ARG A 15 3.19 4.64 10.72
C ARG A 15 2.07 4.03 11.55
N ARG A 16 0.86 4.61 11.44
CA ARG A 16 -0.33 4.16 12.15
C ARG A 16 -0.77 2.77 11.69
N GLY A 17 -0.72 2.51 10.39
CA GLY A 17 -0.97 1.22 9.78
C GLY A 17 -0.02 0.09 10.22
N LEU A 18 1.19 0.42 10.65
CA LEU A 18 2.12 -0.54 11.25
C LEU A 18 1.80 -0.83 12.74
N SER A 19 0.89 -0.09 13.35
CA SER A 19 0.45 -0.26 14.75
C SER A 19 -0.98 -0.77 14.92
N VAL A 20 -1.82 -0.75 13.88
CA VAL A 20 -3.19 -1.29 13.95
C VAL A 20 -3.21 -2.81 14.12
N PRO A 21 -4.30 -3.41 14.64
CA PRO A 21 -4.50 -4.85 14.72
C PRO A 21 -4.24 -5.60 13.41
N LEU A 22 -3.88 -6.89 13.50
CA LEU A 22 -3.58 -7.71 12.32
C LEU A 22 -4.78 -7.80 11.36
N GLU A 23 -6.00 -7.85 11.90
CA GLU A 23 -7.25 -7.91 11.12
C GLU A 23 -7.40 -6.69 10.19
N ASP A 24 -7.17 -5.48 10.72
CA ASP A 24 -7.22 -4.25 9.93
C ASP A 24 -6.11 -4.17 8.89
N ARG A 25 -4.92 -4.74 9.19
CA ARG A 25 -3.85 -4.87 8.19
C ARG A 25 -4.23 -5.80 7.06
N VAL A 26 -4.95 -6.89 7.34
CA VAL A 26 -5.43 -7.82 6.32
C VAL A 26 -6.48 -7.13 5.44
N ILE A 27 -7.38 -6.34 6.02
CA ILE A 27 -8.34 -5.52 5.27
C ILE A 27 -7.58 -4.53 4.37
N GLY A 28 -6.60 -3.81 4.92
CA GLY A 28 -5.75 -2.90 4.15
C GLY A 28 -4.99 -3.60 3.02
N ALA A 29 -4.51 -4.83 3.26
CA ALA A 29 -3.83 -5.66 2.29
C ALA A 29 -4.75 -6.13 1.15
N LEU A 30 -5.98 -6.51 1.47
CA LEU A 30 -7.02 -6.89 0.49
C LEU A 30 -7.41 -5.71 -0.38
N VAL A 31 -7.55 -4.52 0.20
CA VAL A 31 -7.84 -3.29 -0.55
C VAL A 31 -6.66 -2.86 -1.42
N ALA A 32 -5.42 -3.06 -0.96
CA ALA A 32 -4.21 -2.75 -1.74
C ALA A 32 -3.90 -3.78 -2.85
N MET A 33 -4.46 -4.99 -2.76
CA MET A 33 -4.16 -6.11 -3.65
C MET A 33 -4.45 -5.81 -5.14
N PRO A 34 -5.59 -5.20 -5.54
CA PRO A 34 -5.87 -4.87 -6.94
C PRO A 34 -4.88 -3.86 -7.53
N PHE A 35 -4.43 -2.89 -6.73
CA PHE A 35 -3.47 -1.87 -7.16
C PHE A 35 -2.08 -2.47 -7.37
N ALA A 36 -1.64 -3.32 -6.45
CA ALA A 36 -0.39 -4.06 -6.60
C ALA A 36 -0.43 -5.04 -7.77
N GLY A 37 -1.56 -5.73 -7.97
CA GLY A 37 -1.79 -6.61 -9.12
C GLY A 37 -1.72 -5.86 -10.45
N PHE A 38 -2.38 -4.70 -10.54
CA PHE A 38 -2.30 -3.83 -11.72
C PHE A 38 -0.87 -3.37 -12.01
N LEU A 39 -0.14 -2.91 -10.99
CA LEU A 39 1.27 -2.53 -11.12
C LEU A 39 2.15 -3.70 -11.57
N GLY A 40 1.90 -4.90 -11.06
CA GLY A 40 2.58 -6.12 -11.47
C GLY A 40 2.32 -6.48 -12.93
N ILE A 41 1.07 -6.38 -13.39
CA ILE A 41 0.70 -6.61 -14.80
C ILE A 41 1.36 -5.56 -15.70
N TRP A 42 1.28 -4.28 -15.32
CA TRP A 42 1.91 -3.18 -16.06
C TRP A 42 3.43 -3.34 -16.18
N TRP A 43 4.10 -3.70 -15.08
CA TRP A 43 5.55 -3.91 -15.10
C TRP A 43 5.95 -5.15 -15.90
N ASN A 44 5.19 -6.24 -15.83
CA ASN A 44 5.41 -7.42 -16.68
C ASN A 44 5.20 -7.09 -18.16
N ALA A 45 4.21 -6.27 -18.50
CA ALA A 45 4.00 -5.81 -19.88
C ALA A 45 5.19 -4.97 -20.39
N LEU A 46 5.82 -4.15 -19.53
CA LEU A 46 7.01 -3.38 -19.89
C LEU A 46 8.29 -4.21 -20.01
N THR A 47 8.41 -5.27 -19.20
CA THR A 47 9.63 -6.10 -19.13
C THR A 47 9.53 -7.39 -19.95
N TRP A 48 8.40 -7.60 -20.63
CA TRP A 48 8.10 -8.65 -21.61
C TRP A 48 8.14 -10.09 -21.08
N TRP A 49 8.56 -10.35 -19.83
CA TRP A 49 8.61 -11.69 -19.23
C TRP A 49 8.34 -11.67 -17.71
N PRO A 50 7.71 -12.72 -17.15
CA PRO A 50 7.62 -12.88 -15.69
C PRO A 50 9.01 -13.12 -15.11
N ASN A 51 9.46 -12.17 -14.29
CA ASN A 51 10.75 -12.19 -13.62
C ASN A 51 10.53 -12.08 -12.10
N MET A 52 11.31 -12.82 -11.29
CA MET A 52 11.26 -12.72 -9.82
C MET A 52 11.48 -11.30 -9.30
N LEU A 53 12.25 -10.47 -10.02
CA LEU A 53 12.42 -9.05 -9.74
C LEU A 53 11.08 -8.30 -9.81
N THR A 54 10.23 -8.60 -10.79
CA THR A 54 8.90 -7.99 -10.90
C THR A 54 8.05 -8.33 -9.69
N PHE A 55 8.07 -9.60 -9.27
CA PHE A 55 7.33 -10.05 -8.10
C PHE A 55 7.85 -9.36 -6.82
N ALA A 56 9.16 -9.25 -6.65
CA ALA A 56 9.78 -8.55 -5.53
C ALA A 56 9.39 -7.06 -5.49
N LEU A 57 9.41 -6.38 -6.65
CA LEU A 57 8.98 -4.98 -6.77
C LEU A 57 7.48 -4.82 -6.44
N THR A 58 6.64 -5.74 -6.90
CA THR A 58 5.22 -5.74 -6.56
C THR A 58 5.02 -5.87 -5.04
N VAL A 59 5.72 -6.78 -4.38
CA VAL A 59 5.64 -6.95 -2.91
C VAL A 59 6.16 -5.70 -2.17
N LEU A 60 7.26 -5.10 -2.66
CA LEU A 60 7.84 -3.88 -2.08
C LEU A 60 6.90 -2.67 -2.17
N VAL A 61 6.02 -2.61 -3.17
CA VAL A 61 5.01 -1.55 -3.28
C VAL A 61 3.75 -1.91 -2.51
N TRP A 62 3.34 -3.19 -2.56
CA TRP A 62 2.12 -3.67 -1.92
C TRP A 62 2.17 -3.57 -0.39
N LEU A 63 3.26 -3.98 0.26
CA LEU A 63 3.35 -3.98 1.72
C LEU A 63 3.23 -2.58 2.34
N PRO A 64 3.95 -1.55 1.87
CA PRO A 64 3.75 -0.17 2.33
C PRO A 64 2.35 0.36 2.02
N MET A 65 1.80 0.01 0.85
CA MET A 65 0.46 0.44 0.47
C MET A 65 -0.62 -0.17 1.38
N ALA A 66 -0.51 -1.46 1.70
CA ALA A 66 -1.40 -2.15 2.63
C ALA A 66 -1.37 -1.51 4.02
N ALA A 67 -0.17 -1.22 4.54
CA ALA A 67 0.00 -0.52 5.80
C ALA A 67 -0.60 0.90 5.73
N TRP A 68 -0.31 1.66 4.68
CA TRP A 68 -0.87 3.00 4.51
C TRP A 68 -2.41 2.99 4.49
N VAL A 69 -3.03 2.09 3.72
CA VAL A 69 -4.50 1.94 3.67
C VAL A 69 -5.07 1.58 5.04
N ALA A 70 -4.44 0.64 5.77
CA ALA A 70 -4.90 0.26 7.09
C ALA A 70 -4.88 1.43 8.09
N GLY A 71 -3.81 2.24 8.08
CA GLY A 71 -3.73 3.44 8.92
C GLY A 71 -4.69 4.55 8.51
N HIS A 72 -4.94 4.69 7.20
CA HIS A 72 -5.92 5.63 6.66
C HIS A 72 -7.34 5.27 7.09
N LEU A 73 -7.71 3.99 6.99
CA LEU A 73 -9.03 3.49 7.42
C LEU A 73 -9.22 3.66 8.93
N ASP A 74 -8.21 3.34 9.75
CA ASP A 74 -8.26 3.56 11.19
C ASP A 74 -8.44 5.05 11.56
N ARG A 75 -7.76 5.95 10.85
CA ARG A 75 -7.96 7.39 11.03
C ARG A 75 -9.37 7.83 10.63
N ALA A 76 -9.87 7.34 9.50
CA ALA A 76 -11.19 7.68 8.98
C ALA A 76 -12.32 7.18 9.89
N ASN A 77 -12.16 6.01 10.52
CA ASN A 77 -13.12 5.43 11.45
C ASN A 77 -13.10 6.08 12.86
N ALA A 78 -12.04 6.82 13.17
CA ALA A 78 -11.89 7.53 14.45
C ALA A 78 -12.40 8.98 14.43
N ALA A 79 -12.88 9.47 13.27
CA ALA A 79 -13.43 10.80 13.04
C ALA A 79 -14.96 10.75 12.96
#